data_AF-X1APV7-F1
#
_entry.id   AF-X1APV7-F1
#
_cell.length_a   1.000
_cell.length_b   1.000
_cell.length_c   1.000
_cell.angle_alpha   90.00
_cell.angle_beta   90.00
_cell.angle_gamma   90.00
#
_symmetry.space_group_name_H-M   'P 1'
#
loop_
_entity.id
_entity.type
_entity.pdbx_description
1 polymer ?
#
loop_
_entity_poly.entity_id
_entity_poly.type
_entity_poly.pdbx_seq_one_letter_code
_entity_poly.pdbx_strand_id
1 'polypeptide(L)'
;NIHKIREFYDPDSLGGLYGAITEYLGFEMLDGEYKVMGMAPYGDPDKYDLSRLATFADGEFRVDTRLANVIGLRRYKENGKGFYFSPELVKWLGPRREGDVADEPYIHYAAAMQKLYETLSLQLMDYYLGDIIRET
;
A
#
# COMPACT_ATOMS: atom_id res chain seq x y z
N ASN A 1 -19.59 16.44 18.28
CA ASN A 1 -18.94 17.37 17.33
C ASN A 1 -17.72 16.69 16.74
N ILE A 2 -17.66 16.56 15.42
CA ILE A 2 -16.50 16.02 14.68
C ILE A 2 -15.77 17.21 14.05
N HIS A 3 -14.44 17.30 14.23
CA HIS A 3 -13.61 18.35 13.65
C HIS A 3 -12.41 17.74 12.92
N LYS A 4 -11.98 18.37 11.83
CA LYS A 4 -10.86 17.90 11.01
C LYS A 4 -9.53 18.29 11.65
N ILE A 5 -8.67 17.30 11.92
CA ILE A 5 -7.29 17.51 12.41
C ILE A 5 -6.26 17.49 11.28
N ARG A 6 -6.50 16.67 10.26
CA ARG A 6 -5.62 16.48 9.11
C ARG A 6 -6.41 15.89 7.96
N GLU A 7 -5.98 16.19 6.74
CA GLU A 7 -6.39 15.50 5.52
C GLU A 7 -5.17 15.24 4.64
N PHE A 8 -5.26 14.21 3.81
CA PHE A 8 -4.25 13.87 2.81
C PHE A 8 -4.93 13.94 1.45
N TYR A 9 -4.17 14.39 0.45
CA TYR A 9 -4.67 14.52 -0.91
C TYR A 9 -3.97 13.51 -1.81
N ASP A 10 -4.63 13.11 -2.89
CA ASP A 10 -3.97 12.37 -3.95
C ASP A 10 -2.77 13.17 -4.50
N PRO A 11 -1.64 12.51 -4.78
CA PRO A 11 -1.44 11.06 -4.84
C PRO A 11 -0.98 10.39 -3.53
N ASP A 12 -0.92 11.11 -2.40
CA ASP A 12 -0.39 10.62 -1.13
C ASP A 12 -1.46 9.95 -0.26
N SER A 13 -2.19 9.01 -0.86
CA SER A 13 -3.21 8.19 -0.17
C SER A 13 -2.63 6.87 0.31
N LEU A 14 -2.60 6.64 1.62
CA LEU A 14 -2.16 5.35 2.21
C LEU A 14 -3.11 4.20 1.83
N GLY A 15 -4.42 4.47 1.80
CA GLY A 15 -5.41 3.52 1.29
C GLY A 15 -5.23 3.26 -0.21
N GLY A 16 -4.94 4.31 -1.00
CA GLY A 16 -4.61 4.17 -2.41
C GLY A 16 -3.38 3.28 -2.63
N LEU A 17 -2.35 3.42 -1.80
CA LEU A 17 -1.14 2.61 -1.87
C LEU A 17 -1.46 1.14 -1.63
N TYR A 18 -2.23 0.85 -0.59
CA TYR A 18 -2.66 -0.52 -0.28
C TYR A 18 -3.51 -1.10 -1.44
N GLY A 19 -4.38 -0.29 -2.04
CA GLY A 19 -5.15 -0.66 -3.23
C GLY A 19 -4.28 -0.93 -4.47
N ALA A 20 -3.24 -0.14 -4.71
CA ALA A 20 -2.30 -0.37 -5.81
C ALA A 20 -1.54 -1.69 -5.65
N ILE A 21 -1.14 -2.04 -4.42
CA ILE A 21 -0.51 -3.34 -4.14
C ILE A 21 -1.53 -4.47 -4.18
N THR A 22 -2.79 -4.23 -3.81
CA THR A 22 -3.89 -5.18 -3.97
C THR A 22 -4.07 -5.59 -5.43
N GLU A 23 -4.02 -4.62 -6.36
CA GLU A 23 -4.03 -4.91 -7.79
C GLU A 23 -2.80 -5.68 -8.27
N TYR A 24 -1.61 -5.32 -7.77
CA TYR A 24 -0.37 -6.03 -8.07
C TYR A 24 -0.43 -7.49 -7.61
N LEU A 25 -1.06 -7.75 -6.47
CA LEU A 25 -1.26 -9.09 -5.90
C LEU A 25 -2.42 -9.87 -6.54
N GLY A 26 -2.99 -9.38 -7.64
CA GLY A 26 -3.95 -10.14 -8.42
C GLY A 26 -5.40 -9.82 -8.11
N PHE A 27 -5.68 -8.98 -7.11
CA PHE A 27 -7.03 -8.69 -6.63
C PHE A 27 -7.59 -7.38 -7.20
N GLU A 28 -8.88 -7.14 -6.99
CA GLU A 28 -9.54 -5.91 -7.43
C GLU A 28 -9.37 -4.81 -6.39
N MET A 29 -8.98 -3.59 -6.78
CA MET A 29 -8.96 -2.45 -5.86
C MET A 29 -10.39 -2.13 -5.40
N LEU A 30 -10.55 -1.70 -4.15
CA LEU A 30 -11.82 -1.39 -3.47
C LEU A 30 -12.67 -2.61 -3.07
N ASP A 31 -12.30 -3.83 -3.48
CA ASP A 31 -12.97 -5.09 -3.08
C ASP A 31 -12.00 -6.24 -2.77
N GLY A 32 -10.69 -6.00 -2.87
CA GLY A 32 -9.66 -7.05 -2.81
C GLY A 32 -8.76 -6.93 -1.59
N GLU A 33 -8.82 -5.81 -0.88
CA GLU A 33 -7.90 -5.46 0.20
C GLU A 33 -7.98 -6.50 1.34
N TYR A 34 -9.17 -6.99 1.65
CA TYR A 34 -9.36 -8.04 2.66
C TYR A 34 -8.70 -9.37 2.26
N LYS A 35 -8.54 -9.66 0.97
CA LYS A 35 -7.82 -10.85 0.49
C LYS A 35 -6.33 -10.71 0.72
N VAL A 36 -5.77 -9.51 0.55
CA VAL A 36 -4.37 -9.22 0.92
C VAL A 36 -4.19 -9.39 2.43
N MET A 37 -5.11 -8.86 3.24
CA MET A 37 -5.09 -9.05 4.69
C MET A 37 -5.20 -10.53 5.09
N GLY A 38 -6.03 -11.31 4.39
CA GLY A 38 -6.14 -12.75 4.61
C GLY A 38 -4.94 -13.55 4.14
N MET A 39 -4.18 -13.04 3.17
CA MET A 39 -2.97 -13.67 2.63
C MET A 39 -1.73 -13.35 3.49
N ALA A 40 -1.67 -12.17 4.11
CA ALA A 40 -0.54 -11.70 4.90
C ALA A 40 -0.06 -12.67 6.00
N PRO A 41 -0.93 -13.36 6.78
CA PRO A 41 -0.50 -14.31 7.81
C PRO A 41 0.28 -15.52 7.30
N TYR A 42 0.22 -15.83 6.00
CA TYR A 42 0.93 -16.96 5.41
C TYR A 42 2.35 -16.59 4.94
N GLY A 43 2.71 -15.30 4.94
CA GLY A 43 4.02 -14.82 4.56
C GLY A 43 4.90 -14.40 5.73
N ASP A 44 6.20 -14.36 5.46
CA ASP A 44 7.20 -13.66 6.28
C ASP A 44 7.24 -12.16 5.91
N PRO A 45 6.83 -11.25 6.82
CA PRO A 45 6.80 -9.80 6.57
C PRO A 45 8.18 -9.14 6.52
N ASP A 46 9.24 -9.84 6.94
CA ASP A 46 10.62 -9.35 6.95
C ASP A 46 11.46 -9.87 5.77
N LYS A 47 10.91 -10.77 4.95
CA LYS A 47 11.59 -11.33 3.78
C LYS A 47 11.84 -10.30 2.68
N TYR A 48 11.00 -9.27 2.57
CA TYR A 48 11.13 -8.19 1.59
C TYR A 48 10.91 -6.82 2.23
N ASP A 49 11.81 -5.89 1.94
CA ASP A 49 11.68 -4.50 2.37
C ASP A 49 10.85 -3.68 1.37
N LEU A 50 9.65 -3.29 1.76
CA LEU A 50 8.76 -2.44 0.96
C LEU A 50 8.79 -0.95 1.35
N SER A 51 9.68 -0.52 2.25
CA SER A 51 9.76 0.86 2.77
C SER A 51 9.91 1.93 1.69
N ARG A 52 10.47 1.60 0.53
CA ARG A 52 10.56 2.52 -0.62
C ARG A 52 9.21 2.90 -1.24
N LEU A 53 8.11 2.24 -0.88
CA LEU A 53 6.77 2.56 -1.40
C LEU A 53 6.20 3.85 -0.78
N ALA A 54 6.50 4.13 0.48
CA ALA A 54 6.01 5.32 1.16
C ALA A 54 6.83 5.64 2.41
N THR A 55 6.90 6.92 2.74
CA THR A 55 7.60 7.45 3.90
C THR A 55 6.68 8.33 4.72
N PHE A 56 6.82 8.27 6.04
CA PHE A 56 6.30 9.28 6.95
C PHE A 56 7.44 9.84 7.78
N ALA A 57 7.67 11.15 7.69
CA ALA A 57 8.68 11.85 8.46
C ALA A 57 8.21 13.29 8.73
N ASP A 58 8.42 13.77 9.96
CA ASP A 58 8.15 15.17 10.35
C ASP A 58 6.73 15.67 10.01
N GLY A 59 5.73 14.80 10.17
CA GLY A 59 4.33 15.13 9.86
C GLY A 59 4.04 15.21 8.37
N GLU A 60 4.88 14.63 7.51
CA GLU A 60 4.66 14.53 6.08
C GLU A 60 4.62 13.07 5.63
N PHE A 61 3.48 12.66 5.08
CA PHE A 61 3.28 11.37 4.43
C PHE A 61 3.46 11.52 2.92
N ARG A 62 4.29 10.67 2.32
CA ARG A 62 4.50 10.65 0.87
C ARG A 62 4.51 9.22 0.34
N VAL A 63 3.84 9.01 -0.79
CA VAL A 63 3.90 7.78 -1.58
C VAL A 63 4.89 7.96 -2.73
N ASP A 64 5.74 6.96 -2.98
CA ASP A 64 6.59 6.99 -4.17
C ASP A 64 5.76 6.74 -5.43
N THR A 65 5.31 7.84 -6.04
CA THR A 65 4.47 7.81 -7.25
C THR A 65 5.17 7.30 -8.50
N ARG A 66 6.46 6.96 -8.41
CA ARG A 66 7.17 6.21 -9.46
C ARG A 66 6.83 4.73 -9.39
N LEU A 67 6.29 4.23 -8.27
CA LEU A 67 5.98 2.82 -8.03
C LEU A 67 4.47 2.58 -7.88
N ALA A 68 3.79 3.33 -7.02
CA ALA A 68 2.39 3.14 -6.65
C ALA A 68 1.60 4.46 -6.67
N ASN A 69 0.28 4.44 -6.55
CA ASN A 69 -0.60 5.61 -6.73
C ASN A 69 -0.34 6.36 -8.05
N VAL A 70 -0.02 5.61 -9.10
CA VAL A 70 0.44 6.19 -10.35
C VAL A 70 -0.73 6.78 -11.13
N ILE A 71 -0.56 8.02 -11.59
CA ILE A 71 -1.58 8.75 -12.34
C ILE A 71 -1.22 8.78 -13.83
N GLY A 72 -2.26 8.68 -14.67
CA GLY A 72 -2.16 8.93 -16.11
C GLY A 72 -1.37 7.88 -16.87
N LEU A 73 -0.52 8.34 -17.79
CA LEU A 73 0.13 7.49 -18.79
C LEU A 73 1.24 6.59 -18.22
N ARG A 74 1.69 6.84 -16.99
CA ARG A 74 2.76 6.07 -16.32
C ARG A 74 2.30 4.74 -15.71
N ARG A 75 0.98 4.49 -15.70
CA ARG A 75 0.39 3.25 -15.19
C ARG A 75 0.90 2.04 -15.95
N TYR A 76 1.13 0.94 -15.24
CA TYR A 76 1.25 -0.37 -15.85
C TYR A 76 -0.05 -0.70 -16.57
N LYS A 77 0.05 -1.29 -17.76
CA LYS A 77 -1.10 -1.65 -18.59
C LYS A 77 -0.96 -3.08 -19.06
N GLU A 78 -2.06 -3.81 -18.96
CA GLU A 78 -2.16 -5.21 -19.40
C GLU A 78 -3.59 -5.44 -19.88
N ASN A 79 -3.74 -6.08 -21.04
CA ASN A 79 -5.05 -6.39 -21.62
C ASN A 79 -6.02 -5.20 -21.70
N GLY A 80 -5.50 -4.00 -21.97
CA GLY A 80 -6.28 -2.76 -22.05
C GLY A 80 -6.69 -2.15 -20.71
N LYS A 81 -6.41 -2.80 -19.57
CA LYS A 81 -6.61 -2.25 -18.21
C LYS A 81 -5.34 -1.52 -17.75
N GLY A 82 -5.52 -0.36 -17.13
CA GLY A 82 -4.44 0.38 -16.47
C GLY A 82 -4.57 0.25 -14.95
N PHE A 83 -3.46 -0.04 -14.27
CA PHE A 83 -3.41 -0.29 -12.83
C PHE A 83 -2.80 0.89 -12.07
N TYR A 84 -3.07 1.01 -10.77
CA TYR A 84 -2.57 2.12 -9.94
C TYR A 84 -1.09 1.99 -9.55
N PHE A 85 -0.34 1.07 -10.15
CA PHE A 85 1.11 0.95 -10.03
C PHE A 85 1.81 1.13 -11.40
N SER A 86 3.14 1.28 -11.39
CA SER A 86 3.94 1.50 -12.60
C SER A 86 4.66 0.24 -13.08
N PRO A 87 5.20 0.24 -14.32
CA PRO A 87 6.12 -0.79 -14.77
C PRO A 87 7.39 -0.93 -13.90
N GLU A 88 7.82 0.12 -13.19
CA GLU A 88 8.98 0.06 -12.28
C GLU A 88 8.69 -0.78 -11.02
N LEU A 89 7.42 -0.86 -10.58
CA LEU A 89 7.02 -1.80 -9.53
C LEU A 89 7.20 -3.24 -10.01
N VAL A 90 6.73 -3.55 -11.22
CA VAL A 90 6.85 -4.88 -11.83
C VAL A 90 8.30 -5.26 -12.10
N LYS A 91 9.12 -4.30 -12.55
CA LYS A 91 10.56 -4.51 -12.74
C LYS A 91 11.28 -4.87 -11.44
N TRP A 92 10.79 -4.38 -10.30
CA TRP A 92 11.38 -4.65 -8.99
C TRP A 92 10.89 -5.94 -8.36
N LEU A 93 9.57 -6.10 -8.23
CA LEU A 93 8.96 -7.21 -7.49
C LEU A 93 8.73 -8.45 -8.38
N GLY A 94 8.90 -8.30 -9.70
CA GLY A 94 8.55 -9.30 -10.68
C GLY A 94 7.11 -9.13 -11.20
N PRO A 95 6.64 -10.06 -12.05
CA PRO A 95 5.31 -10.01 -12.63
C PRO A 95 4.22 -9.91 -11.56
N ARG A 96 3.12 -9.22 -11.88
CA ARG A 96 1.94 -9.20 -11.02
C ARG A 96 1.43 -10.63 -10.82
N ARG A 97 0.78 -10.89 -9.68
CA ARG A 97 0.20 -12.21 -9.43
C ARG A 97 -0.99 -12.46 -10.34
N GLU A 98 -1.06 -13.66 -10.89
CA GLU A 98 -2.21 -14.18 -11.62
C GLU A 98 -2.77 -15.42 -10.93
N GLY A 99 -4.10 -15.59 -10.99
CA GLY A 99 -4.80 -16.72 -10.37
C GLY A 99 -5.06 -16.58 -8.88
N ASP A 100 -5.65 -17.62 -8.30
CA ASP A 100 -6.20 -17.60 -6.93
C ASP A 100 -5.33 -18.29 -5.89
N VAL A 101 -4.24 -18.95 -6.28
CA VAL A 101 -3.37 -19.67 -5.34
C VAL A 101 -2.47 -18.69 -4.58
N ALA A 102 -2.40 -18.85 -3.26
CA ALA A 102 -1.48 -18.12 -2.41
C ALA A 102 -0.09 -18.75 -2.57
N ASP A 103 0.70 -18.22 -3.49
CA ASP A 103 2.03 -18.74 -3.83
C ASP A 103 3.14 -17.76 -3.46
N GLU A 104 4.36 -18.30 -3.29
CA GLU A 104 5.58 -17.48 -3.22
C GLU A 104 5.87 -16.81 -4.58
N PRO A 105 6.39 -15.57 -4.59
CA PRO A 105 6.75 -14.73 -3.43
C PRO A 105 5.58 -13.89 -2.88
N TYR A 106 4.39 -13.96 -3.47
CA TYR A 106 3.30 -13.00 -3.25
C TYR A 106 2.74 -13.01 -1.82
N ILE A 107 2.75 -14.16 -1.13
CA ILE A 107 2.40 -14.23 0.29
C ILE A 107 3.30 -13.35 1.16
N HIS A 108 4.60 -13.27 0.82
CA HIS A 108 5.56 -12.43 1.52
C HIS A 108 5.38 -10.94 1.19
N TYR A 109 5.02 -10.63 -0.06
CA TYR A 109 4.67 -9.26 -0.44
C TYR A 109 3.41 -8.77 0.27
N ALA A 110 2.40 -9.62 0.44
CA ALA A 110 1.23 -9.29 1.25
C ALA A 110 1.60 -9.05 2.71
N ALA A 111 2.42 -9.93 3.32
CA ALA A 111 2.88 -9.77 4.69
C ALA A 111 3.68 -8.47 4.90
N ALA A 112 4.63 -8.19 4.01
CA ALA A 112 5.46 -6.97 4.07
C ALA A 112 4.61 -5.70 3.85
N MET A 113 3.63 -5.74 2.94
CA MET A 113 2.74 -4.60 2.71
C MET A 113 1.81 -4.36 3.90
N GLN A 114 1.27 -5.42 4.51
CA GLN A 114 0.46 -5.30 5.72
C GLN A 114 1.27 -4.65 6.86
N LYS A 115 2.50 -5.13 7.09
CA LYS A 115 3.41 -4.55 8.09
C LYS A 115 3.71 -3.07 7.82
N LEU A 116 4.00 -2.71 6.57
CA LEU A 116 4.26 -1.32 6.18
C LEU A 116 3.03 -0.44 6.42
N TYR A 117 1.84 -0.90 6.02
CA TYR A 117 0.59 -0.18 6.19
C TYR A 117 0.27 0.09 7.66
N GLU A 118 0.40 -0.93 8.51
CA GLU A 118 0.19 -0.83 9.96
C GLU A 118 1.20 0.12 10.61
N THR A 119 2.47 0.00 10.24
CA THR A 119 3.54 0.88 10.74
C THR A 119 3.25 2.34 10.41
N LEU A 120 2.95 2.65 9.14
CA LEU A 120 2.63 4.02 8.72
C LEU A 120 1.35 4.52 9.39
N SER A 121 0.32 3.68 9.52
CA SER A 121 -0.93 4.04 10.20
C SER A 121 -0.68 4.43 11.66
N LEU A 122 0.11 3.63 12.39
CA LEU A 122 0.47 3.92 13.77
C LEU A 122 1.28 5.21 13.89
N GLN A 123 2.26 5.44 13.01
CA GLN A 123 3.03 6.68 13.00
C GLN A 123 2.16 7.92 12.74
N LEU A 124 1.20 7.82 11.81
CA LEU A 124 0.25 8.90 11.53
C LEU A 124 -0.66 9.16 12.73
N MET A 125 -1.15 8.10 13.39
CA MET A 125 -1.95 8.22 14.61
C MET A 125 -1.16 8.85 15.75
N ASP A 126 0.06 8.37 16.01
CA ASP A 126 0.91 8.90 17.08
C ASP A 126 1.22 10.39 16.87
N TYR A 127 1.46 10.82 15.64
CA TYR A 127 1.80 12.20 15.32
C TYR A 127 0.58 13.14 15.35
N TYR A 128 -0.54 12.77 14.72
CA TYR A 128 -1.69 13.69 14.58
C TYR A 128 -2.75 13.54 15.66
N LEU A 129 -2.86 12.37 16.28
CA LEU A 129 -3.87 12.06 17.31
C LEU A 129 -3.25 11.86 18.70
N GLY A 130 -1.94 11.63 18.80
CA GLY A 130 -1.29 11.22 20.06
C GLY A 130 -1.55 12.16 21.22
N ASP A 131 -1.48 13.48 21.01
CA ASP A 131 -1.73 14.45 22.07
C ASP A 131 -3.20 14.47 22.50
N ILE A 132 -4.13 14.36 21.54
CA ILE A 132 -5.57 14.31 21.80
C ILE A 132 -5.94 13.04 22.59
N ILE A 133 -5.37 11.89 22.23
CA ILE A 133 -5.64 10.62 22.89
C ILE A 133 -5.13 10.63 24.34
N ARG A 134 -3.98 11.26 24.62
CA ARG A 134 -3.40 11.33 25.98
C ARG A 134 -4.19 12.24 26.93
N GLU A 135 -4.92 13.21 26.39
CA GLU A 135 -5.76 14.13 27.16
C GLU A 135 -7.14 13.55 27.52
N THR A 136 -7.48 12.35 27.04
CA THR A 136 -8.76 11.66 27.26
C THR A 136 -8.62 10.54 28.29
#